data_AF-A0A1G6EG28-F1
#
_entry.id   AF-A0A1G6EG28-F1
#
_cell.length_a   1.000
_cell.length_b   1.000
_cell.length_c   1.000
_cell.angle_alpha   90.00
_cell.angle_beta   90.00
_cell.angle_gamma   90.00
#
_symmetry.space_group_name_H-M   'P 1'
#
loop_
_entity.id
_entity.type
_entity.pdbx_description
1 polymer ?
#
loop_
_entity_poly.entity_id
_entity_poly.type
_entity_poly.pdbx_seq_one_letter_code
_entity_poly.pdbx_strand_id
1 'polypeptide(L)'
;MNKRNETIDIARGIAIIVMIMGHVEIGIPQYDQLFSIWYHAWHMPIFFIVSGYFFNGRTKAAGEFISRKAKQILVPFFFWAFFNMLYELVSSGDWLMFRATLIHSLFEKPTDGVPGAGALWFLPAMFWLNVIYFLIVKLFDNRLVSYAVGFALGFLGMVAQARGVYLPFGIDGGLAGLPFIVTGDILRQVDVWGITALLGRKESQVHNGDKKCELENNSVVKSAGNANVMRLPWFILIPALILFNWLFLKNGLVNFRAGEYQNYALTFVNAVAGAILLLNISRLKLPHILSIIGRDSLIYLCFNQRAISLVKPVLSPICGASTIGCYTCFALTTIVVILVCYVLHQIFADNKFLCMAVGKQNP
;
A
#
# COMPACT_ATOMS: atom_id res chain seq x y z
N MET A 1 16.67 19.22 1.81
CA MET A 1 15.48 18.39 2.09
C MET A 1 14.74 18.16 0.78
N ASN A 2 14.56 16.91 0.33
CA ASN A 2 13.75 16.64 -0.86
C ASN A 2 12.30 17.07 -0.60
N LYS A 3 11.73 17.86 -1.50
CA LYS A 3 10.35 18.33 -1.42
C LYS A 3 9.43 17.11 -1.52
N ARG A 4 8.70 16.83 -0.44
CA ARG A 4 7.77 15.70 -0.34
C ARG A 4 6.60 15.90 -1.31
N ASN A 5 6.19 14.83 -1.98
CA ASN A 5 5.10 14.88 -2.96
C ASN A 5 3.75 14.68 -2.26
N GLU A 6 3.06 15.78 -1.96
CA GLU A 6 1.76 15.80 -1.27
C GLU A 6 0.69 15.00 -2.03
N THR A 7 0.69 15.00 -3.37
CA THR A 7 -0.25 14.22 -4.19
C THR A 7 -0.16 12.71 -3.88
N ILE A 8 1.05 12.19 -3.70
CA ILE A 8 1.22 10.76 -3.40
C ILE A 8 0.79 10.45 -1.96
N ASP A 9 1.06 11.37 -1.01
CA ASP A 9 0.54 11.22 0.34
C ASP A 9 -1.00 11.24 0.34
N ILE A 10 -1.65 12.13 -0.41
CA ILE A 10 -3.12 12.16 -0.56
C ILE A 10 -3.63 10.82 -1.14
N ALA A 11 -3.01 10.31 -2.20
CA ALA A 11 -3.41 9.03 -2.80
C ALA A 11 -3.34 7.87 -1.81
N ARG A 12 -2.25 7.80 -1.02
CA ARG A 12 -2.11 6.82 0.06
C ARG A 12 -3.16 7.02 1.15
N GLY A 13 -3.45 8.27 1.52
CA GLY A 13 -4.48 8.61 2.51
C GLY A 13 -5.87 8.14 2.08
N ILE A 14 -6.25 8.37 0.83
CA ILE A 14 -7.52 7.88 0.28
C ILE A 14 -7.56 6.34 0.29
N ALA A 15 -6.49 5.67 -0.15
CA ALA A 15 -6.43 4.21 -0.13
C ALA A 15 -6.57 3.63 1.29
N ILE A 16 -5.97 4.28 2.29
CA ILE A 16 -6.10 3.89 3.71
C ILE A 16 -7.53 4.09 4.22
N ILE A 17 -8.16 5.23 3.94
CA ILE A 17 -9.54 5.48 4.36
C ILE A 17 -10.49 4.45 3.75
N VAL A 18 -10.34 4.18 2.45
CA VAL A 18 -11.15 3.18 1.75
C VAL A 18 -10.93 1.77 2.32
N MET A 19 -9.70 1.42 2.72
CA MET A 19 -9.42 0.16 3.41
C MET A 19 -10.08 0.10 4.81
N ILE A 20 -10.04 1.19 5.58
CA ILE A 20 -10.75 1.27 6.88
C ILE A 20 -12.24 1.07 6.67
N MET A 21 -12.85 1.74 5.68
CA MET A 21 -14.24 1.53 5.29
C MET A 21 -14.51 0.05 4.98
N GLY A 22 -13.61 -0.60 4.25
CA GLY A 22 -13.72 -2.02 3.91
C GLY A 22 -13.74 -2.95 5.13
N HIS A 23 -12.97 -2.64 6.18
CA HIS A 23 -12.97 -3.39 7.43
C HIS A 23 -14.12 -3.02 8.38
N VAL A 24 -14.67 -1.80 8.28
CA VAL A 24 -15.82 -1.39 9.09
C VAL A 24 -17.05 -2.19 8.67
N GLU A 25 -17.25 -2.38 7.36
CA GLU A 25 -18.42 -2.99 6.73
C GLU A 25 -19.73 -2.25 7.06
N ILE A 26 -20.61 -2.12 6.07
CA ILE A 26 -21.93 -1.52 6.23
C ILE A 26 -22.82 -2.44 7.07
N GLY A 27 -22.62 -3.76 6.99
CA GLY A 27 -23.48 -4.76 7.61
C GLY A 27 -24.68 -5.14 6.74
N ILE A 28 -24.58 -4.87 5.42
CA ILE A 28 -25.58 -5.25 4.43
C ILE A 28 -24.85 -6.05 3.34
N PRO A 29 -24.98 -7.40 3.32
CA PRO A 29 -24.08 -8.28 2.57
C PRO A 29 -23.89 -7.92 1.10
N GLN A 30 -24.97 -7.56 0.40
CA GLN A 30 -24.92 -7.21 -1.03
C GLN A 30 -24.09 -5.95 -1.31
N TYR A 31 -24.11 -4.95 -0.42
CA TYR A 31 -23.34 -3.72 -0.57
C TYR A 31 -21.90 -3.92 -0.14
N ASP A 32 -21.68 -4.68 0.93
CA ASP A 32 -20.34 -5.04 1.40
C ASP A 32 -19.57 -5.86 0.36
N GLN A 33 -20.23 -6.81 -0.30
CA GLN A 33 -19.64 -7.60 -1.37
C GLN A 33 -19.25 -6.71 -2.57
N LEU A 34 -20.15 -5.83 -3.02
CA LEU A 34 -19.86 -4.93 -4.15
C LEU A 34 -18.71 -3.96 -3.82
N PHE A 35 -18.72 -3.39 -2.62
CA PHE A 35 -17.65 -2.51 -2.16
C PHE A 35 -16.32 -3.27 -2.07
N SER A 36 -16.33 -4.48 -1.53
CA SER A 36 -15.16 -5.39 -1.44
C SER A 36 -14.51 -5.64 -2.79
N ILE A 37 -15.30 -6.03 -3.79
CA ILE A 37 -14.84 -6.22 -5.17
C ILE A 37 -14.20 -4.92 -5.70
N TRP A 38 -14.83 -3.76 -5.44
CA TRP A 38 -14.35 -2.47 -5.93
C TRP A 38 -13.03 -2.03 -5.29
N TYR A 39 -12.91 -2.07 -3.96
CA TYR A 39 -11.72 -1.52 -3.30
C TYR A 39 -10.51 -2.45 -3.41
N HIS A 40 -10.69 -3.77 -3.30
CA HIS A 40 -9.59 -4.74 -3.44
C HIS A 40 -8.93 -4.71 -4.83
N ALA A 41 -9.63 -4.24 -5.86
CA ALA A 41 -9.08 -4.14 -7.21
C ALA A 41 -7.88 -3.19 -7.32
N TRP A 42 -7.68 -2.22 -6.42
CA TRP A 42 -6.65 -1.19 -6.58
C TRP A 42 -5.96 -0.71 -5.29
N HIS A 43 -6.61 -0.79 -4.12
CA HIS A 43 -6.08 -0.14 -2.91
C HIS A 43 -4.80 -0.77 -2.35
N MET A 44 -4.57 -2.08 -2.47
CA MET A 44 -3.28 -2.69 -2.12
C MET A 44 -2.22 -2.45 -3.21
N PRO A 45 -2.53 -2.69 -4.50
CA PRO A 45 -1.61 -2.44 -5.60
C PRO A 45 -1.00 -1.03 -5.65
N ILE A 46 -1.76 0.02 -5.30
CA ILE A 46 -1.23 1.38 -5.32
C ILE A 46 -0.01 1.54 -4.40
N PHE A 47 0.02 0.89 -3.23
CA PHE A 47 1.17 0.97 -2.35
C PHE A 47 2.39 0.25 -2.94
N PHE A 48 2.19 -0.88 -3.63
CA PHE A 48 3.25 -1.59 -4.34
C PHE A 48 3.81 -0.75 -5.50
N ILE A 49 2.94 -0.12 -6.29
CA ILE A 49 3.31 0.78 -7.38
C ILE A 49 4.08 1.99 -6.84
N VAL A 50 3.58 2.64 -5.79
CA VAL A 50 4.27 3.78 -5.16
C VAL A 50 5.64 3.36 -4.61
N SER A 51 5.76 2.15 -4.04
CA SER A 51 7.05 1.61 -3.59
C SER A 51 8.04 1.47 -4.75
N GLY A 52 7.57 1.05 -5.92
CA GLY A 52 8.37 0.93 -7.15
C GLY A 52 8.77 2.29 -7.70
N TYR A 53 7.84 3.25 -7.68
CA TYR A 53 8.08 4.62 -8.12
C TYR A 53 9.15 5.34 -7.32
N PHE A 54 9.36 4.98 -6.05
CA PHE A 54 10.44 5.50 -5.22
C PHE A 54 11.59 4.52 -5.01
N PHE A 55 11.64 3.45 -5.78
CA PHE A 55 12.66 2.43 -5.63
C PHE A 55 14.04 2.97 -6.03
N ASN A 56 15.00 2.84 -5.10
CA ASN A 56 16.39 3.30 -5.28
C ASN A 56 17.41 2.23 -4.88
N GLY A 57 17.06 0.95 -5.01
CA GLY A 57 17.91 -0.16 -4.60
C GLY A 57 19.13 -0.41 -5.49
N ARG A 58 19.08 -0.04 -6.77
CA ARG A 58 20.16 -0.35 -7.74
C ARG A 58 21.54 0.16 -7.31
N THR A 59 21.61 1.35 -6.72
CA THR A 59 22.87 1.99 -6.29
C THR A 59 23.30 1.64 -4.87
N LYS A 60 22.46 0.94 -4.09
CA LYS A 60 22.71 0.72 -2.66
C LYS A 60 23.34 -0.64 -2.38
N ALA A 61 24.09 -0.73 -1.29
CA ALA A 61 24.58 -1.99 -0.76
C ALA A 61 23.42 -2.82 -0.18
N ALA A 62 23.52 -4.16 -0.25
CA ALA A 62 22.46 -5.06 0.20
C ALA A 62 22.14 -4.90 1.69
N GLY A 63 23.16 -4.92 2.55
CA GLY A 63 22.99 -4.74 3.99
C GLY A 63 22.32 -3.41 4.36
N GLU A 64 22.74 -2.31 3.73
CA GLU A 64 22.15 -0.98 3.95
C GLU A 64 20.67 -0.91 3.50
N PHE A 65 20.36 -1.48 2.32
CA PHE A 65 18.99 -1.47 1.81
C PHE A 65 18.05 -2.31 2.67
N ILE A 66 18.43 -3.56 2.96
CA ILE A 66 17.61 -4.53 3.71
C ILE A 66 17.42 -4.06 5.16
N SER A 67 18.49 -3.64 5.84
CA SER A 67 18.40 -3.16 7.23
C SER A 67 17.51 -1.93 7.37
N ARG A 68 17.59 -0.98 6.42
CA ARG A 68 16.69 0.18 6.41
C ARG A 68 15.23 -0.23 6.21
N LYS A 69 14.95 -1.15 5.28
CA LYS A 69 13.58 -1.65 5.06
C LYS A 69 13.05 -2.44 6.26
N ALA A 70 13.88 -3.27 6.89
CA ALA A 70 13.54 -3.98 8.11
C ALA A 70 13.17 -3.01 9.25
N LYS A 71 13.97 -1.97 9.49
CA LYS A 71 13.67 -0.93 10.49
C LYS A 71 12.39 -0.15 10.17
N GLN A 72 12.13 0.13 8.89
CA GLN A 72 10.94 0.90 8.48
C GLN A 72 9.65 0.10 8.51
N ILE A 73 9.71 -1.23 8.36
CA ILE A 73 8.53 -2.08 8.13
C ILE A 73 8.38 -3.14 9.21
N LEU A 74 9.42 -3.95 9.45
CA LEU A 74 9.36 -5.07 10.39
C LEU A 74 9.31 -4.62 11.85
N VAL A 75 10.00 -3.53 12.21
CA VAL A 75 9.95 -3.00 13.60
C VAL A 75 8.53 -2.55 13.96
N PRO A 76 7.83 -1.70 13.18
CA PRO A 76 6.42 -1.42 13.39
C PRO A 76 5.56 -2.69 13.40
N PHE A 77 5.79 -3.61 12.46
CA PHE A 77 5.04 -4.87 12.40
C PHE A 77 5.13 -5.66 13.71
N PHE A 78 6.34 -5.94 14.22
CA PHE A 78 6.51 -6.72 15.44
C PHE A 78 5.94 -6.01 16.66
N PHE A 79 6.06 -4.68 16.73
CA PHE A 79 5.44 -3.89 17.78
C PHE A 79 3.91 -4.07 17.79
N TRP A 80 3.26 -3.87 16.64
CA TRP A 80 1.81 -3.96 16.56
C TRP A 80 1.30 -5.41 16.64
N ALA A 81 2.06 -6.37 16.13
CA ALA A 81 1.76 -7.80 16.30
C ALA A 81 1.81 -8.19 17.78
N PHE A 82 2.84 -7.75 18.52
CA PHE A 82 2.93 -7.96 19.96
C PHE A 82 1.77 -7.31 20.72
N PHE A 83 1.42 -6.07 20.38
CA PHE A 83 0.29 -5.37 20.98
C PHE A 83 -1.05 -6.10 20.72
N ASN A 84 -1.29 -6.51 19.46
CA ASN A 84 -2.49 -7.28 19.08
C ASN A 84 -2.56 -8.62 19.81
N MET A 85 -1.42 -9.27 20.02
CA MET A 85 -1.31 -10.53 20.75
C MET A 85 -1.62 -10.34 22.25
N LEU A 86 -1.08 -9.28 22.87
CA LEU A 86 -1.36 -8.98 24.28
C LEU A 86 -2.83 -8.63 24.51
N TYR A 87 -3.43 -7.86 23.61
CA TYR A 87 -4.85 -7.55 23.65
C TYR A 87 -5.70 -8.82 23.61
N GLU A 88 -5.43 -9.71 22.66
CA GLU A 88 -6.20 -10.96 22.50
C GLU A 88 -6.11 -11.85 23.75
N LEU A 89 -4.92 -11.94 24.35
CA LEU A 89 -4.71 -12.70 25.59
C LEU A 89 -5.56 -12.15 26.74
N VAL A 90 -5.61 -10.82 26.88
CA VAL A 90 -6.35 -10.16 27.96
C VAL A 90 -7.86 -10.23 27.72
N SER A 91 -8.31 -10.10 26.47
CA SER A 91 -9.74 -10.05 26.13
C SER A 91 -10.41 -11.42 26.12
N SER A 92 -9.73 -12.45 25.58
CA SER A 92 -10.30 -13.80 25.45
C SER A 92 -10.02 -14.69 26.66
N GLY A 93 -8.91 -14.44 27.37
CA GLY A 93 -8.41 -15.35 28.41
C GLY A 93 -7.98 -16.73 27.89
N ASP A 94 -8.01 -16.94 26.56
CA ASP A 94 -7.76 -18.23 25.93
C ASP A 94 -6.35 -18.32 25.34
N TRP A 95 -5.49 -19.07 26.04
CA TRP A 95 -4.11 -19.36 25.61
C TRP A 95 -4.03 -20.14 24.28
N LEU A 96 -5.08 -20.86 23.89
CA LEU A 96 -5.15 -21.58 22.61
C LEU A 96 -5.39 -20.61 21.45
N MET A 97 -6.34 -19.66 21.59
CA MET A 97 -6.52 -18.55 20.65
C MET A 97 -5.26 -17.68 20.53
N PHE A 98 -4.55 -17.45 21.64
CA PHE A 98 -3.26 -16.74 21.65
C PHE A 98 -2.20 -17.42 20.77
N ARG A 99 -2.02 -18.75 20.90
CA ARG A 99 -1.05 -19.51 20.07
C ARG A 99 -1.48 -19.57 18.60
N ALA A 100 -2.76 -19.80 18.35
CA ALA A 100 -3.32 -19.82 17.00
C ALA A 100 -3.11 -18.47 16.31
N THR A 101 -3.37 -17.35 16.99
CA THR A 101 -3.18 -16.00 16.44
C THR A 101 -1.73 -15.73 16.06
N LEU A 102 -0.76 -16.16 16.87
CA LEU A 102 0.67 -15.97 16.60
C LEU A 102 1.13 -16.81 15.40
N ILE A 103 0.72 -18.08 15.33
CA ILE A 103 1.09 -19.00 14.25
C ILE A 103 0.39 -18.61 12.94
N HIS A 104 -0.90 -18.30 12.97
CA HIS A 104 -1.65 -17.85 11.78
C HIS A 104 -1.19 -16.47 11.28
N SER A 105 -0.74 -15.56 12.17
CA SER A 105 -0.21 -14.26 11.74
C SER A 105 1.18 -14.36 11.09
N LEU A 106 1.93 -15.44 11.33
CA LEU A 106 3.32 -15.59 10.90
C LEU A 106 3.53 -16.68 9.84
N PHE A 107 2.73 -17.75 9.82
CA PHE A 107 3.07 -18.98 9.08
C PHE A 107 1.93 -19.62 8.28
N GLU A 108 0.65 -19.37 8.60
CA GLU A 108 -0.47 -20.07 7.93
C GLU A 108 -1.36 -19.15 7.09
N LYS A 109 -2.10 -19.78 6.15
CA LYS A 109 -3.16 -19.13 5.38
C LYS A 109 -4.07 -18.40 6.36
N PRO A 110 -4.21 -17.07 6.28
CA PRO A 110 -5.02 -16.37 7.25
C PRO A 110 -6.49 -16.74 7.01
N THR A 111 -7.02 -17.66 7.81
CA THR A 111 -8.44 -17.94 7.83
C THR A 111 -9.17 -16.71 8.36
N ASP A 112 -10.30 -16.37 7.74
CA ASP A 112 -11.11 -15.18 8.06
C ASP A 112 -11.65 -15.15 9.51
N GLY A 113 -11.40 -16.19 10.31
CA GLY A 113 -11.83 -16.33 11.69
C GLY A 113 -10.89 -15.80 12.78
N VAL A 114 -9.75 -15.18 12.45
CA VAL A 114 -8.83 -14.60 13.47
C VAL A 114 -8.84 -13.06 13.40
N PRO A 115 -9.58 -12.38 14.30
CA PRO A 115 -9.63 -10.92 14.39
C PRO A 115 -8.23 -10.33 14.66
N GLY A 116 -7.82 -9.33 13.90
CA GLY A 116 -6.58 -8.57 14.13
C GLY A 116 -5.35 -9.02 13.34
N ALA A 117 -5.30 -10.26 12.85
CA ALA A 117 -4.25 -10.72 11.94
C ALA A 117 -4.40 -10.15 10.51
N GLY A 118 -5.60 -9.64 10.19
CA GLY A 118 -5.98 -9.31 8.81
C GLY A 118 -5.52 -7.99 8.24
N ALA A 119 -5.10 -7.04 9.06
CA ALA A 119 -4.49 -5.81 8.55
C ALA A 119 -2.95 -5.88 8.51
N LEU A 120 -2.34 -6.71 9.36
CA LEU A 120 -0.89 -6.75 9.53
C LEU A 120 -0.14 -7.48 8.40
N TRP A 121 -0.77 -8.41 7.67
CA TRP A 121 -0.13 -9.20 6.60
C TRP A 121 0.55 -8.33 5.52
N PHE A 122 0.03 -7.12 5.30
CA PHE A 122 0.51 -6.22 4.27
C PHE A 122 1.94 -5.73 4.54
N LEU A 123 2.35 -5.57 5.81
CA LEU A 123 3.69 -5.12 6.18
C LEU A 123 4.79 -6.11 5.79
N PRO A 124 4.77 -7.40 6.23
CA PRO A 124 5.77 -8.37 5.81
C PRO A 124 5.73 -8.62 4.30
N ALA A 125 4.55 -8.60 3.66
CA ALA A 125 4.46 -8.64 2.19
C ALA A 125 5.20 -7.47 1.53
N MET A 126 5.02 -6.23 2.03
CA MET A 126 5.76 -5.06 1.57
C MET A 126 7.27 -5.16 1.79
N PHE A 127 7.70 -5.75 2.89
CA PHE A 127 9.12 -5.99 3.16
C PHE A 127 9.70 -6.95 2.11
N TRP A 128 9.10 -8.13 1.94
CA TRP A 128 9.57 -9.13 0.98
C TRP A 128 9.49 -8.65 -0.45
N LEU A 129 8.43 -7.94 -0.84
CA LEU A 129 8.33 -7.28 -2.14
C LEU A 129 9.57 -6.44 -2.44
N ASN A 130 9.96 -5.57 -1.49
CA ASN A 130 11.12 -4.69 -1.65
C ASN A 130 12.44 -5.47 -1.69
N VAL A 131 12.60 -6.50 -0.85
CA VAL A 131 13.81 -7.32 -0.78
C VAL A 131 13.96 -8.17 -2.05
N ILE A 132 12.92 -8.88 -2.47
CA ILE A 132 12.94 -9.73 -3.66
C ILE A 132 13.18 -8.87 -4.90
N TYR A 133 12.49 -7.74 -5.04
CA TYR A 133 12.74 -6.84 -6.17
C TYR A 133 14.17 -6.27 -6.13
N PHE A 134 14.69 -5.95 -4.95
CA PHE A 134 16.09 -5.55 -4.78
C PHE A 134 17.08 -6.63 -5.25
N LEU A 135 16.85 -7.89 -4.90
CA LEU A 135 17.68 -9.00 -5.35
C LEU A 135 17.62 -9.16 -6.87
N ILE A 136 16.42 -9.09 -7.48
CA ILE A 136 16.26 -9.18 -8.93
C ILE A 136 17.07 -8.09 -9.65
N VAL A 137 16.99 -6.83 -9.21
CA VAL A 137 17.73 -5.73 -9.86
C VAL A 137 19.24 -5.76 -9.61
N LYS A 138 19.71 -6.54 -8.62
CA LYS A 138 21.12 -6.78 -8.33
C LYS A 138 21.68 -7.98 -9.09
N LEU A 139 20.85 -8.97 -9.37
CA LEU A 139 21.21 -10.13 -10.19
C LEU A 139 21.25 -9.78 -11.69
N PHE A 140 20.39 -8.85 -12.12
CA PHE A 140 20.28 -8.44 -13.52
C PHE A 140 20.51 -6.93 -13.68
N ASP A 141 21.68 -6.57 -14.24
CA ASP A 141 22.01 -5.18 -14.56
C ASP A 141 21.09 -4.60 -15.64
N ASN A 142 20.71 -5.43 -16.63
CA ASN A 142 19.76 -5.04 -17.67
C ASN A 142 18.36 -4.87 -17.08
N ARG A 143 17.83 -3.65 -17.15
CA ARG A 143 16.51 -3.29 -16.61
C ARG A 143 15.37 -4.08 -17.23
N LEU A 144 15.40 -4.31 -18.55
CA LEU A 144 14.35 -5.06 -19.23
C LEU A 144 14.31 -6.51 -18.73
N VAL A 145 15.48 -7.12 -18.50
CA VAL A 145 15.58 -8.46 -17.91
C VAL A 145 15.07 -8.44 -16.47
N SER A 146 15.46 -7.45 -15.65
CA SER A 146 14.91 -7.31 -14.29
C SER A 146 13.37 -7.22 -14.30
N TYR A 147 12.80 -6.45 -15.22
CA TYR A 147 11.36 -6.28 -15.35
C TYR A 147 10.67 -7.57 -15.79
N ALA A 148 11.22 -8.24 -16.82
CA ALA A 148 10.67 -9.51 -17.32
C ALA A 148 10.67 -10.59 -16.22
N VAL A 149 11.77 -10.72 -15.48
CA VAL A 149 11.88 -11.64 -14.34
C VAL A 149 10.91 -11.25 -13.22
N GLY A 150 10.81 -9.96 -12.88
CA GLY A 150 9.87 -9.49 -11.86
C GLY A 150 8.41 -9.77 -12.21
N PHE A 151 8.01 -9.56 -13.46
CA PHE A 151 6.68 -9.94 -13.95
C PHE A 151 6.47 -11.45 -13.91
N ALA A 152 7.41 -12.23 -14.45
CA ALA A 152 7.29 -13.70 -14.51
C ALA A 152 7.17 -14.32 -13.11
N LEU A 153 8.06 -13.96 -12.19
CA LEU A 153 8.00 -14.41 -10.79
C LEU A 153 6.74 -13.93 -10.09
N GLY A 154 6.28 -12.72 -10.40
CA GLY A 154 5.07 -12.16 -9.82
C GLY A 154 3.80 -12.90 -10.22
N PHE A 155 3.61 -13.13 -11.52
CA PHE A 155 2.47 -13.91 -12.01
C PHE A 155 2.55 -15.38 -11.56
N LEU A 156 3.75 -15.97 -11.53
CA LEU A 156 3.94 -17.30 -10.96
C LEU A 156 3.55 -17.34 -9.47
N GLY A 157 3.91 -16.30 -8.71
CA GLY A 157 3.51 -16.14 -7.31
C GLY A 157 1.99 -16.06 -7.13
N MET A 158 1.30 -15.26 -7.94
CA MET A 158 -0.17 -15.19 -7.92
C MET A 158 -0.82 -16.56 -8.21
N VAL A 159 -0.32 -17.26 -9.22
CA VAL A 159 -0.83 -18.59 -9.59
C VAL A 159 -0.54 -19.63 -8.50
N ALA A 160 0.64 -19.58 -7.88
CA ALA A 160 0.99 -20.45 -6.76
C ALA A 160 0.07 -20.21 -5.56
N GLN A 161 -0.15 -18.95 -5.19
CA GLN A 161 -1.03 -18.57 -4.09
C GLN A 161 -2.48 -19.00 -4.35
N ALA A 162 -2.99 -18.81 -5.57
CA ALA A 162 -4.33 -19.27 -5.97
C ALA A 162 -4.50 -20.80 -5.95
N ARG A 163 -3.40 -21.55 -6.07
CA ARG A 163 -3.38 -23.01 -5.94
C ARG A 163 -3.13 -23.49 -4.50
N GLY A 164 -3.14 -22.57 -3.53
CA GLY A 164 -2.98 -22.89 -2.11
C GLY A 164 -1.54 -23.02 -1.64
N VAL A 165 -0.56 -22.57 -2.44
CA VAL A 165 0.84 -22.51 -2.00
C VAL A 165 1.05 -21.22 -1.21
N TYR A 166 0.97 -21.33 0.12
CA TYR A 166 1.22 -20.22 1.03
C TYR A 166 2.64 -20.32 1.57
N LEU A 167 3.40 -19.24 1.42
CA LEU A 167 4.73 -19.11 1.97
C LEU A 167 4.67 -18.38 3.31
N PRO A 168 5.55 -18.72 4.26
CA PRO A 168 5.50 -18.11 5.57
C PRO A 168 5.83 -16.61 5.49
N PHE A 169 5.36 -15.88 6.49
CA PHE A 169 5.73 -14.49 6.73
C PHE A 169 5.48 -13.55 5.54
N GLY A 170 4.37 -13.77 4.81
CA GLY A 170 3.89 -12.88 3.74
C GLY A 170 4.76 -12.85 2.47
N ILE A 171 5.67 -13.82 2.29
CA ILE A 171 6.53 -13.91 1.09
C ILE A 171 5.67 -14.08 -0.18
N ASP A 172 4.61 -14.87 -0.10
CA ASP A 172 3.63 -15.09 -1.16
C ASP A 172 2.96 -13.79 -1.61
N GLY A 173 2.48 -12.97 -0.67
CA GLY A 173 1.95 -11.64 -0.94
C GLY A 173 3.00 -10.69 -1.54
N GLY A 174 4.25 -10.80 -1.08
CA GLY A 174 5.39 -10.07 -1.65
C GLY A 174 5.69 -10.46 -3.10
N LEU A 175 5.61 -11.75 -3.43
CA LEU A 175 5.76 -12.26 -4.80
C LEU A 175 4.60 -11.77 -5.67
N ALA A 176 3.36 -11.94 -5.24
CA ALA A 176 2.18 -11.46 -5.95
C ALA A 176 2.21 -9.93 -6.19
N GLY A 177 2.91 -9.18 -5.32
CA GLY A 177 3.15 -7.74 -5.47
C GLY A 177 4.15 -7.34 -6.57
N LEU A 178 4.99 -8.26 -7.06
CA LEU A 178 6.11 -7.94 -7.96
C LEU A 178 5.72 -7.24 -9.28
N PRO A 179 4.63 -7.61 -9.98
CA PRO A 179 4.22 -6.93 -11.20
C PRO A 179 3.95 -5.43 -10.96
N PHE A 180 3.45 -5.10 -9.77
CA PHE A 180 3.09 -3.75 -9.38
C PHE A 180 4.31 -2.90 -9.01
N ILE A 181 5.29 -3.44 -8.26
CA ILE A 181 6.53 -2.70 -7.97
C ILE A 181 7.35 -2.47 -9.25
N VAL A 182 7.36 -3.44 -10.18
CA VAL A 182 7.99 -3.29 -11.50
C VAL A 182 7.30 -2.16 -12.28
N THR A 183 5.97 -2.14 -12.29
CA THR A 183 5.20 -1.07 -12.95
C THR A 183 5.54 0.31 -12.37
N GLY A 184 5.65 0.41 -11.03
CA GLY A 184 6.10 1.63 -10.37
C GLY A 184 7.49 2.09 -10.82
N ASP A 185 8.47 1.18 -10.90
CA ASP A 185 9.82 1.53 -11.36
C ASP A 185 9.84 1.92 -12.84
N ILE A 186 9.04 1.27 -13.69
CA ILE A 186 8.85 1.67 -15.09
C ILE A 186 8.28 3.09 -15.17
N LEU A 187 7.20 3.39 -14.43
CA LEU A 187 6.60 4.73 -14.40
C LEU A 187 7.63 5.79 -14.00
N ARG A 188 8.45 5.51 -12.98
CA ARG A 188 9.55 6.39 -12.58
C ARG A 188 10.54 6.64 -13.72
N GLN A 189 10.87 5.62 -14.52
CA GLN A 189 11.71 5.82 -15.69
C GLN A 189 11.01 6.75 -16.68
N VAL A 190 9.78 6.45 -17.10
CA VAL A 190 9.09 7.30 -18.09
C VAL A 190 9.01 8.76 -17.62
N ASP A 191 8.74 9.00 -16.33
CA ASP A 191 8.78 10.33 -15.72
C ASP A 191 10.15 11.02 -15.88
N VAL A 192 11.24 10.33 -15.51
CA VAL A 192 12.61 10.86 -15.63
C VAL A 192 12.98 11.13 -17.09
N TRP A 193 12.73 10.15 -17.97
CA TRP A 193 13.03 10.24 -19.40
C TRP A 193 12.23 11.35 -20.09
N GLY A 194 10.95 11.52 -19.75
CA GLY A 194 10.09 12.58 -20.26
C GLY A 194 10.57 13.98 -19.84
N ILE A 195 11.07 14.14 -18.61
CA ILE A 195 11.68 15.40 -18.16
C ILE A 195 13.02 15.65 -18.87
N THR A 196 13.92 14.65 -18.97
CA THR A 196 15.18 14.82 -19.71
C THR A 196 14.96 15.07 -21.20
N ALA A 197 13.92 14.54 -21.83
CA ALA A 197 13.58 14.83 -23.22
C ALA A 197 13.02 16.25 -23.41
N LEU A 198 12.24 16.75 -22.44
CA LEU A 198 11.76 18.15 -22.43
C LEU A 198 12.87 19.16 -22.17
N LEU A 199 13.83 18.83 -21.30
CA LEU A 199 14.99 19.66 -20.98
C LEU A 199 16.11 19.54 -22.03
N GLY A 200 16.29 18.37 -22.62
CA GLY A 200 17.26 18.08 -23.67
C GLY A 200 16.91 18.65 -25.04
N ARG A 201 15.71 19.25 -25.20
CA ARG A 201 15.34 20.00 -26.41
C ARG A 201 15.81 21.47 -26.40
N LYS A 202 16.57 21.90 -25.39
CA LYS A 202 17.04 23.29 -25.27
C LYS A 202 18.54 23.54 -25.13
N GLU A 203 19.40 22.53 -25.14
CA GLU A 203 20.86 22.76 -25.11
C GLU A 203 21.56 22.09 -26.29
N SER A 204 21.35 22.68 -27.46
CA SER A 204 22.36 22.67 -28.51
C SER A 204 23.38 23.76 -28.17
N GLN A 205 24.62 23.32 -27.95
CA GLN A 205 25.86 24.09 -27.80
C GLN A 205 26.11 24.70 -26.41
N VAL A 206 27.05 24.12 -25.66
CA VAL A 206 28.38 24.69 -25.35
C VAL A 206 29.27 23.60 -24.68
N HIS A 207 30.51 23.48 -25.17
CA HIS A 207 31.61 22.70 -24.62
C HIS A 207 31.94 23.08 -23.16
N ASN A 208 32.26 22.12 -22.28
CA ASN A 208 33.62 21.82 -21.78
C ASN A 208 33.58 20.87 -20.57
N GLY A 209 34.69 20.18 -20.31
CA GLY A 209 34.80 18.93 -19.55
C GLY A 209 34.56 18.92 -18.02
N ASP A 210 34.46 17.67 -17.54
CA ASP A 210 34.83 17.16 -16.22
C ASP A 210 34.00 17.44 -14.96
N LYS A 211 32.73 17.87 -15.08
CA LYS A 211 31.80 17.94 -13.91
C LYS A 211 30.42 17.29 -14.12
N LYS A 212 30.25 16.46 -15.15
CA LYS A 212 28.92 16.01 -15.60
C LYS A 212 28.24 14.95 -14.71
N CYS A 213 29.00 14.07 -14.06
CA CYS A 213 28.42 12.87 -13.43
C CYS A 213 27.72 13.13 -12.07
N GLU A 214 28.09 14.17 -11.31
CA GLU A 214 27.46 14.49 -10.01
C GLU A 214 26.30 15.51 -10.11
N LEU A 215 26.35 16.42 -11.09
CA LEU A 215 25.31 17.44 -11.28
C LEU A 215 24.06 16.91 -11.98
N GLU A 216 24.19 15.93 -12.89
CA GLU A 216 23.04 15.24 -13.48
C GLU A 216 22.25 14.45 -12.42
N ASN A 217 22.93 13.79 -11.48
CA ASN A 217 22.24 13.02 -10.45
C ASN A 217 21.44 13.89 -9.45
N ASN A 218 21.97 15.05 -9.06
CA ASN A 218 21.28 15.94 -8.12
C ASN A 218 20.10 16.72 -8.73
N SER A 219 20.11 16.96 -10.05
CA SER A 219 19.01 17.59 -10.78
C SER A 219 17.90 16.59 -11.14
N VAL A 220 18.27 15.36 -11.52
CA VAL A 220 17.33 14.25 -11.79
C VAL A 220 16.55 13.85 -10.53
N VAL A 221 17.20 13.83 -9.35
CA VAL A 221 16.51 13.57 -8.07
C VAL A 221 15.55 14.70 -7.68
N LYS A 222 15.86 15.96 -8.05
CA LYS A 222 14.97 17.11 -7.79
C LYS A 222 13.77 17.17 -8.75
N SER A 223 13.91 16.68 -9.98
CA SER A 223 12.83 16.74 -10.99
C SER A 223 11.78 15.63 -10.83
N ALA A 224 12.14 14.48 -10.23
CA ALA A 224 11.22 13.42 -9.85
C ALA A 224 10.11 13.86 -8.87
N GLY A 225 10.26 15.03 -8.23
CA GLY A 225 9.25 15.63 -7.36
C GLY A 225 8.00 16.15 -8.08
N ASN A 226 8.06 16.37 -9.40
CA ASN A 226 6.94 16.81 -10.22
C ASN A 226 6.56 15.72 -11.23
N ALA A 227 5.81 14.71 -10.77
CA ALA A 227 5.26 13.63 -11.61
C ALA A 227 4.31 14.20 -12.69
N ASN A 228 4.84 14.74 -13.79
CA ASN A 228 4.06 15.33 -14.88
C ASN A 228 3.51 14.28 -15.85
N VAL A 229 4.13 13.10 -15.93
CA VAL A 229 3.82 12.09 -16.96
C VAL A 229 2.55 11.29 -16.67
N MET A 230 2.04 11.30 -15.43
CA MET A 230 0.74 10.70 -15.10
C MET A 230 -0.44 11.69 -15.07
N ARG A 231 -0.34 12.88 -15.70
CA ARG A 231 -1.48 13.79 -15.82
C ARG A 231 -2.38 13.38 -16.98
N LEU A 232 -3.53 12.80 -16.65
CA LEU A 232 -4.59 12.59 -17.61
C LEU A 232 -5.44 13.87 -17.72
N PRO A 233 -5.73 14.37 -18.92
CA PRO A 233 -6.69 15.44 -19.08
C PRO A 233 -8.09 14.95 -18.66
N TRP A 234 -8.93 15.86 -18.17
CA TRP A 234 -10.23 15.53 -17.58
C TRP A 234 -11.15 14.75 -18.54
N PHE A 235 -11.07 15.02 -19.84
CA PHE A 235 -11.85 14.34 -20.88
C PHE A 235 -11.38 12.89 -21.14
N ILE A 236 -10.17 12.51 -20.72
CA ILE A 236 -9.71 11.11 -20.69
C ILE A 236 -10.04 10.47 -19.34
N LEU A 237 -9.98 11.25 -18.26
CA LEU A 237 -10.23 10.76 -16.90
C LEU A 237 -11.65 10.20 -16.73
N ILE A 238 -12.67 10.87 -17.27
CA ILE A 238 -14.07 10.43 -17.16
C ILE A 238 -14.31 9.09 -17.89
N PRO A 239 -13.96 8.94 -19.20
CA PRO A 239 -14.04 7.64 -19.87
C PRO A 239 -13.19 6.55 -19.19
N ALA A 240 -12.00 6.90 -18.69
CA ALA A 240 -11.14 5.96 -17.99
C ALA A 240 -11.77 5.48 -16.67
N LEU A 241 -12.45 6.35 -15.92
CA LEU A 241 -13.23 5.97 -14.74
C LEU A 241 -14.37 5.03 -15.11
N ILE A 242 -15.13 5.32 -16.17
CA ILE A 242 -16.22 4.45 -16.62
C ILE A 242 -15.69 3.08 -17.04
N LEU A 243 -14.62 3.05 -17.83
CA LEU A 243 -13.96 1.82 -18.29
C LEU A 243 -13.41 1.01 -17.11
N PHE A 244 -12.72 1.66 -16.17
CA PHE A 244 -12.25 1.02 -14.94
C PHE A 244 -13.42 0.40 -14.16
N ASN A 245 -14.52 1.14 -14.01
CA ASN A 245 -15.69 0.64 -13.30
C ASN A 245 -16.32 -0.57 -14.01
N TRP A 246 -16.37 -0.55 -15.34
CA TRP A 246 -16.85 -1.66 -16.14
C TRP A 246 -15.94 -2.90 -16.08
N LEU A 247 -14.62 -2.71 -16.13
CA LEU A 247 -13.64 -3.80 -16.11
C LEU A 247 -13.55 -4.50 -14.76
N PHE A 248 -13.69 -3.80 -13.62
CA PHE A 248 -13.66 -4.48 -12.32
C PHE A 248 -14.91 -5.34 -12.11
N LEU A 249 -16.09 -4.87 -12.56
CA LEU A 249 -17.33 -5.66 -12.49
C LEU A 249 -17.24 -6.96 -13.30
N LYS A 250 -16.42 -6.96 -14.37
CA LYS A 250 -16.15 -8.16 -15.17
C LYS A 250 -15.12 -9.10 -14.53
N ASN A 251 -14.23 -8.59 -13.68
CA ASN A 251 -13.22 -9.41 -13.02
C ASN A 251 -13.82 -10.21 -11.86
N GLY A 252 -14.61 -9.56 -11.01
CA GLY A 252 -15.06 -10.15 -9.75
C GLY A 252 -14.05 -9.96 -8.61
N LEU A 253 -14.21 -10.72 -7.53
CA LEU A 253 -13.48 -10.53 -6.28
C LEU A 253 -11.98 -10.79 -6.45
N VAL A 254 -11.17 -9.87 -5.92
CA VAL A 254 -9.71 -10.01 -5.84
C VAL A 254 -9.33 -9.95 -4.38
N ASN A 255 -8.47 -10.86 -3.92
CA ASN A 255 -7.96 -10.82 -2.56
C ASN A 255 -6.52 -11.32 -2.52
N PHE A 256 -5.57 -10.38 -2.41
CA PHE A 256 -4.12 -10.65 -2.35
C PHE A 256 -3.67 -11.41 -1.10
N ARG A 257 -4.47 -11.38 -0.03
CA ARG A 257 -4.19 -12.12 1.19
C ARG A 257 -4.61 -13.59 1.04
N ALA A 258 -5.77 -13.81 0.41
CA ALA A 258 -6.34 -15.15 0.24
C ALA A 258 -5.83 -15.88 -1.02
N GLY A 259 -5.23 -15.16 -1.97
CA GLY A 259 -4.85 -15.70 -3.28
C GLY A 259 -6.01 -15.78 -4.26
N GLU A 260 -7.04 -14.96 -4.08
CA GLU A 260 -8.21 -14.97 -4.96
C GLU A 260 -7.97 -14.02 -6.13
N TYR A 261 -7.76 -14.61 -7.31
CA TYR A 261 -7.53 -13.89 -8.56
C TYR A 261 -8.43 -14.51 -9.62
N GLN A 262 -9.62 -13.95 -9.83
CA GLN A 262 -10.57 -14.46 -10.83
C GLN A 262 -9.95 -14.49 -12.24
N ASN A 263 -9.40 -13.35 -12.67
CA ASN A 263 -8.58 -13.25 -13.87
C ASN A 263 -7.29 -12.48 -13.56
N TYR A 264 -6.14 -13.15 -13.67
CA TYR A 264 -4.83 -12.57 -13.33
C TYR A 264 -4.48 -11.32 -14.15
N ALA A 265 -4.74 -11.35 -15.46
CA ALA A 265 -4.42 -10.23 -16.35
C ALA A 265 -5.35 -9.03 -16.08
N LEU A 266 -6.65 -9.28 -15.93
CA LEU A 266 -7.63 -8.24 -15.64
C LEU A 266 -7.43 -7.66 -14.25
N THR A 267 -7.02 -8.47 -13.27
CA THR A 267 -6.59 -8.01 -11.94
C THR A 267 -5.45 -7.02 -12.04
N PHE A 268 -4.41 -7.36 -12.81
CA PHE A 268 -3.27 -6.46 -13.03
C PHE A 268 -3.68 -5.16 -13.72
N VAL A 269 -4.45 -5.24 -14.81
CA VAL A 269 -4.91 -4.06 -15.57
C VAL A 269 -5.77 -3.14 -14.70
N ASN A 270 -6.74 -3.68 -13.97
CA ASN A 270 -7.60 -2.89 -13.08
C ASN A 270 -6.80 -2.21 -11.98
N ALA A 271 -5.86 -2.93 -11.37
CA ALA A 271 -4.99 -2.40 -10.33
C ALA A 271 -4.13 -1.23 -10.80
N VAL A 272 -3.50 -1.36 -11.98
CA VAL A 272 -2.70 -0.27 -12.56
C VAL A 272 -3.59 0.92 -12.96
N ALA A 273 -4.74 0.65 -13.59
CA ALA A 273 -5.70 1.69 -13.97
C ALA A 273 -6.22 2.45 -12.74
N GLY A 274 -6.66 1.74 -11.69
CA GLY A 274 -7.14 2.31 -10.45
C GLY A 274 -6.08 3.16 -9.74
N ALA A 275 -4.83 2.70 -9.70
CA ALA A 275 -3.72 3.48 -9.14
C ALA A 275 -3.46 4.78 -9.91
N ILE A 276 -3.45 4.73 -11.25
CA ILE A 276 -3.27 5.93 -12.10
C ILE A 276 -4.44 6.91 -11.92
N LEU A 277 -5.68 6.40 -11.90
CA LEU A 277 -6.88 7.21 -11.67
C LEU A 277 -6.83 7.89 -10.30
N LEU A 278 -6.49 7.16 -9.25
CA LEU A 278 -6.37 7.71 -7.90
C LEU A 278 -5.24 8.76 -7.80
N LEU A 279 -4.09 8.53 -8.44
CA LEU A 279 -3.02 9.52 -8.53
C LEU A 279 -3.43 10.79 -9.29
N ASN A 280 -4.38 10.71 -10.22
CA ASN A 280 -4.95 11.88 -10.90
C ASN A 280 -5.96 12.61 -10.02
N ILE A 281 -6.87 11.87 -9.37
CA ILE A 281 -7.84 12.43 -8.42
C ILE A 281 -7.12 13.15 -7.28
N SER A 282 -6.00 12.60 -6.81
CA SER A 282 -5.19 13.16 -5.71
C SER A 282 -4.49 14.49 -6.06
N ARG A 283 -4.56 14.94 -7.31
CA ARG A 283 -4.07 16.25 -7.77
C ARG A 283 -5.13 17.34 -7.70
N LEU A 284 -6.40 16.96 -7.50
CA LEU A 284 -7.47 17.92 -7.25
C LEU A 284 -7.24 18.61 -5.89
N LYS A 285 -7.90 19.76 -5.68
CA LYS A 285 -7.86 20.47 -4.40
C LYS A 285 -8.62 19.64 -3.35
N LEU A 286 -7.89 18.79 -2.64
CA LEU A 286 -8.42 17.91 -1.61
C LEU A 286 -7.96 18.35 -0.21
N PRO A 287 -8.70 17.97 0.85
CA PRO A 287 -8.35 18.34 2.22
C PRO A 287 -6.95 17.89 2.65
N HIS A 288 -6.20 18.76 3.30
CA HIS A 288 -4.83 18.47 3.74
C HIS A 288 -4.73 17.28 4.71
N ILE A 289 -5.80 17.00 5.47
CA ILE A 289 -5.88 15.83 6.37
C ILE A 289 -5.62 14.51 5.65
N LEU A 290 -5.99 14.37 4.37
CA LEU A 290 -5.69 13.17 3.57
C LEU A 290 -4.19 12.96 3.41
N SER A 291 -3.43 14.05 3.21
CA SER A 291 -1.98 13.98 3.11
C SER A 291 -1.33 13.57 4.45
N ILE A 292 -1.92 13.99 5.59
CA ILE A 292 -1.45 13.60 6.92
C ILE A 292 -1.67 12.11 7.13
N ILE A 293 -2.88 11.60 6.84
CA ILE A 293 -3.20 10.17 6.96
C ILE A 293 -2.26 9.31 6.09
N GLY A 294 -2.04 9.70 4.84
CA GLY A 294 -1.13 8.98 3.95
C GLY A 294 0.34 9.06 4.37
N ARG A 295 0.73 10.19 4.99
CA ARG A 295 2.07 10.39 5.53
C ARG A 295 2.33 9.50 6.73
N ASP A 296 1.39 9.46 7.66
CA ASP A 296 1.48 8.82 8.97
C ASP A 296 0.73 7.48 8.99
N SER A 297 0.78 6.79 7.84
CA SER A 297 -0.03 5.62 7.51
C SER A 297 0.07 4.42 8.47
N LEU A 298 1.18 4.24 9.19
CA LEU A 298 1.45 2.98 9.91
C LEU A 298 0.44 2.68 11.02
N ILE A 299 0.03 3.67 11.82
CA ILE A 299 -1.01 3.44 12.85
C ILE A 299 -2.32 3.06 12.19
N TYR A 300 -2.74 3.81 11.18
CA TYR A 300 -3.99 3.52 10.46
C TYR A 300 -3.96 2.12 9.85
N LEU A 301 -2.83 1.65 9.32
CA LEU A 301 -2.68 0.31 8.76
C LEU A 301 -2.67 -0.79 9.82
N CYS A 302 -2.08 -0.55 11.00
CA CYS A 302 -1.86 -1.61 11.99
C CYS A 302 -2.95 -1.69 13.07
N PHE A 303 -3.56 -0.55 13.43
CA PHE A 303 -4.48 -0.45 14.57
C PHE A 303 -5.97 -0.39 14.17
N ASN A 304 -6.30 -0.22 12.88
CA ASN A 304 -7.68 -0.03 12.44
C ASN A 304 -8.65 -1.13 12.91
N GLN A 305 -8.35 -2.42 12.73
CA GLN A 305 -9.26 -3.50 13.11
C GLN A 305 -9.50 -3.54 14.62
N ARG A 306 -8.48 -3.19 15.44
CA ARG A 306 -8.65 -3.09 16.89
C ARG A 306 -9.50 -1.88 17.26
N ALA A 307 -9.26 -0.72 16.68
CA ALA A 307 -10.12 0.44 16.86
C ALA A 307 -11.58 0.14 16.47
N ILE A 308 -11.82 -0.56 15.35
CA ILE A 308 -13.15 -0.99 14.92
C ILE A 308 -13.79 -1.92 15.96
N SER A 309 -13.05 -2.91 16.46
CA SER A 309 -13.56 -3.86 17.47
C SER A 309 -13.97 -3.20 18.79
N LEU A 310 -13.38 -2.04 19.13
CA LEU A 310 -13.73 -1.26 20.31
C LEU A 310 -14.91 -0.31 20.05
N VAL A 311 -14.97 0.29 18.86
CA VAL A 311 -15.93 1.36 18.51
C VAL A 311 -17.27 0.80 18.04
N LYS A 312 -17.25 -0.20 17.14
CA LYS A 312 -18.47 -0.71 16.49
C LYS A 312 -19.50 -1.27 17.49
N PRO A 313 -19.14 -2.04 18.53
CA PRO A 313 -20.11 -2.53 19.52
C PRO A 313 -20.78 -1.44 20.36
N VAL A 314 -20.13 -0.28 20.52
CA VAL A 314 -20.69 0.87 21.25
C VAL A 314 -21.68 1.63 20.37
N LEU A 315 -21.40 1.78 19.07
CA LEU A 315 -22.22 2.55 18.15
C LEU A 315 -23.40 1.77 17.57
N SER A 316 -23.25 0.46 17.34
CA SER A 316 -24.30 -0.33 16.66
C SER A 316 -25.65 -0.33 17.38
N PRO A 317 -25.74 -0.39 18.73
CA PRO A 317 -27.02 -0.32 19.43
C PRO A 317 -27.68 1.06 19.31
N ILE A 318 -26.87 2.13 19.20
CA ILE A 318 -27.33 3.52 19.10
C ILE A 318 -27.90 3.78 17.70
N CYS A 319 -27.25 3.27 16.66
CA CYS A 319 -27.68 3.49 15.27
C CYS A 319 -28.89 2.61 14.88
N GLY A 320 -29.08 1.47 15.55
CA GLY A 320 -30.15 0.52 15.26
C GLY A 320 -29.94 -0.30 13.97
N ALA A 321 -30.80 -1.30 13.76
CA ALA A 321 -30.66 -2.28 12.67
C ALA A 321 -31.39 -1.91 11.36
N SER A 322 -31.95 -0.69 11.27
CA SER A 322 -32.55 -0.22 10.02
C SER A 322 -31.47 0.01 8.96
N THR A 323 -31.84 0.01 7.67
CA THR A 323 -30.89 0.33 6.57
C THR A 323 -30.18 1.67 6.82
N ILE A 324 -30.92 2.70 7.24
CA ILE A 324 -30.36 4.01 7.59
C ILE A 324 -29.40 3.87 8.78
N GLY A 325 -29.80 3.13 9.81
CA GLY A 325 -28.97 2.80 10.97
C GLY A 325 -27.65 2.13 10.60
N CYS A 326 -27.65 1.17 9.68
CA CYS A 326 -26.43 0.51 9.19
C CYS A 326 -25.48 1.51 8.52
N TYR A 327 -25.97 2.35 7.61
CA TYR A 327 -25.16 3.40 6.98
C TYR A 327 -24.65 4.45 7.99
N THR A 328 -25.46 4.83 8.97
CA THR A 328 -25.05 5.73 10.05
C THR A 328 -23.95 5.10 10.91
N CYS A 329 -24.11 3.83 11.30
CA CYS A 329 -23.11 3.10 12.08
C CYS A 329 -21.79 2.98 11.32
N PHE A 330 -21.85 2.67 10.02
CA PHE A 330 -20.69 2.60 9.14
C PHE A 330 -19.94 3.94 9.08
N ALA A 331 -20.65 5.04 8.83
CA ALA A 331 -20.05 6.37 8.73
C ALA A 331 -19.44 6.81 10.06
N LEU A 332 -20.17 6.68 11.17
CA LEU A 332 -19.70 7.07 12.50
C LEU A 332 -18.50 6.23 12.94
N THR A 333 -18.55 4.90 12.76
CA THR A 333 -17.43 4.01 13.11
C THR A 333 -16.19 4.39 12.31
N THR A 334 -16.32 4.64 11.01
CA THR A 334 -15.19 5.06 10.15
C THR A 334 -14.57 6.37 10.65
N ILE A 335 -15.40 7.39 10.93
CA ILE A 335 -14.93 8.70 11.41
C ILE A 335 -14.23 8.56 12.76
N VAL A 336 -14.85 7.87 13.73
CA VAL A 336 -14.27 7.67 15.06
C VAL A 336 -12.97 6.90 14.99
N VAL A 337 -12.88 5.85 14.15
CA VAL A 337 -11.63 5.09 13.97
C VAL A 337 -10.51 5.95 13.38
N ILE A 338 -10.81 6.80 12.40
CA ILE A 338 -9.84 7.75 11.84
C ILE A 338 -9.36 8.72 12.92
N LEU A 339 -10.28 9.26 13.72
CA LEU A 339 -9.95 10.18 14.82
C LEU A 339 -9.09 9.50 15.90
N VAL A 340 -9.44 8.28 16.31
CA VAL A 340 -8.67 7.49 17.28
C VAL A 340 -7.26 7.24 16.75
N CYS A 341 -7.12 6.79 15.50
CA CYS A 341 -5.81 6.59 14.87
C CYS A 341 -5.00 7.90 14.78
N TYR A 342 -5.65 9.02 14.48
CA TYR A 342 -5.02 10.33 14.43
C TYR A 342 -4.47 10.76 15.80
N VAL A 343 -5.28 10.65 16.86
CA VAL A 343 -4.86 11.00 18.23
C VAL A 343 -3.71 10.09 18.69
N LEU A 344 -3.83 8.77 18.46
CA LEU A 344 -2.76 7.83 18.77
C LEU A 344 -1.47 8.16 18.01
N HIS A 345 -1.56 8.63 16.76
CA HIS A 345 -0.38 9.05 16.02
C HIS A 345 0.34 10.20 16.70
N GLN A 346 -0.39 11.24 17.13
CA GLN A 346 0.23 12.38 17.82
C GLN A 346 0.95 11.91 19.10
N ILE A 347 0.28 11.09 19.91
CA ILE A 347 0.86 10.54 21.15
C ILE A 347 2.14 9.74 20.87
N PHE A 348 2.13 8.89 19.85
CA PHE A 348 3.27 8.01 19.53
C PHE A 348 4.40 8.76 18.83
N ALA A 349 4.07 9.74 17.99
CA ALA A 349 5.05 10.54 17.26
C ALA A 349 5.88 11.42 18.18
N ASP A 350 5.27 11.97 19.22
CA ASP A 350 5.93 12.86 20.18
C ASP A 350 6.72 12.09 21.25
N ASN A 351 6.53 10.77 21.34
CA ASN A 351 7.18 9.91 22.32
C ASN A 351 8.46 9.25 21.76
N LYS A 352 9.60 9.52 22.38
CA LYS A 352 10.93 9.00 22.00
C LYS A 352 11.06 7.46 21.99
N PHE A 353 10.19 6.74 22.69
CA PHE A 353 10.21 5.28 22.73
C PHE A 353 9.22 4.67 21.72
N LEU A 354 8.08 5.32 21.51
CA LEU A 354 7.01 4.81 20.65
C LEU A 354 7.11 5.31 19.20
N CYS A 355 8.00 6.25 18.89
CA CYS A 355 8.16 6.76 17.52
C CYS A 355 8.54 5.64 16.53
N MET A 356 9.22 4.58 17.01
CA MET A 356 9.56 3.41 16.19
C MET A 356 8.33 2.61 15.76
N ALA A 357 7.27 2.58 16.57
CA ALA A 357 6.00 1.93 16.23
C ALA A 357 5.26 2.63 15.08
N VAL A 358 5.60 3.89 14.82
CA VAL A 358 5.09 4.66 13.68
C VAL A 358 6.13 4.84 12.57
N GLY A 359 7.21 4.05 12.60
CA GLY A 359 8.25 4.05 11.56
C GLY A 359 9.11 5.31 11.51
N LYS A 360 9.07 6.16 12.55
CA LYS A 360 9.98 7.29 12.71
C LYS A 360 11.28 6.79 13.36
N GLN A 361 12.42 7.14 12.76
CA GLN A 361 13.72 6.92 13.39
C GLN A 361 13.88 7.92 14.52
N ASN A 362 14.45 7.49 15.65
CA ASN A 362 14.73 8.39 16.76
C ASN A 362 15.56 9.57 16.26
N PRO A 363 15.21 10.82 16.65
CA PRO A 363 15.97 12.01 16.26
C PRO A 363 17.42 11.94 16.71
#